data_AF-A0A0Q6XQJ4-F1
#
_entry.id   AF-A0A0Q6XQJ4-F1
#
_cell.length_a   1.000
_cell.length_b   1.000
_cell.length_c   1.000
_cell.angle_alpha   90.00
_cell.angle_beta   90.00
_cell.angle_gamma   90.00
#
_symmetry.space_group_name_H-M   'P 1'
#
loop_
_entity.id
_entity.type
_entity.pdbx_description
1 polymer ?
#
loop_
_entity_poly.entity_id
_entity_poly.type
_entity_poly.pdbx_seq_one_letter_code
_entity_poly.pdbx_strand_id
1 'polypeptide(L)'
;MRRLSQGCVAVACEPGWADGRELTADQHRDAAVNLGRVWQRFGFEPFQDGVHLLDCHLQRTEDLLAEQQGEFLALGQAWRSHHRP
;
A
#
# COMPACT_ATOMS: atom_id res chain seq x y z
N MET A 1 3.06 14.05 1.82
CA MET A 1 3.21 12.75 2.51
C MET A 1 3.83 13.01 3.88
N ARG A 2 3.10 12.73 4.96
CA ARG A 2 3.56 12.96 6.35
C ARG A 2 3.44 11.67 7.16
N ARG A 3 4.41 11.41 8.04
CA ARG A 3 4.31 10.35 9.06
C ARG A 3 3.47 10.89 10.22
N LEU A 4 2.52 10.09 10.69
CA LEU A 4 1.55 10.53 11.72
C LEU A 4 2.20 10.68 13.12
N SER A 5 3.24 9.90 13.44
CA SER A 5 4.07 10.05 14.66
C SER A 5 5.41 9.31 14.54
N GLN A 6 6.37 9.58 15.44
CA GLN A 6 7.59 8.76 15.54
C GLN A 6 7.24 7.32 15.90
N GLY A 7 7.76 6.36 15.14
CA GLY A 7 7.44 4.93 15.29
C GLY A 7 6.18 4.49 14.56
N CYS A 8 5.33 5.41 14.11
CA CYS A 8 4.24 5.10 13.21
C CYS A 8 4.77 4.87 11.79
N VAL A 9 4.31 3.78 11.17
CA VAL A 9 4.62 3.39 9.78
C VAL A 9 3.44 3.65 8.85
N ALA A 10 2.33 4.20 9.39
CA ALA A 10 1.23 4.65 8.56
C ALA A 10 1.59 5.96 7.84
N VAL A 11 1.30 6.00 6.55
CA VAL A 11 1.57 7.15 5.68
C VAL A 11 0.24 7.79 5.29
N ALA A 12 0.09 9.09 5.55
CA ALA A 12 -1.05 9.87 5.12
C ALA A 12 -0.73 10.70 3.86
N CYS A 13 -1.62 10.60 2.88
CA CYS A 13 -1.58 11.36 1.63
C CYS A 13 -2.89 12.12 1.42
N GLU A 14 -2.77 13.40 1.10
CA GLU A 14 -3.86 14.25 0.65
C GLU A 14 -3.55 14.73 -0.78
N PRO A 15 -4.55 14.82 -1.68
CA PRO A 15 -4.34 15.36 -3.02
C PRO A 15 -3.92 16.83 -2.97
N GLY A 16 -2.66 17.09 -3.32
CA GLY A 16 -2.10 18.44 -3.41
C GLY A 16 -1.86 18.86 -4.86
N TRP A 17 -1.87 20.18 -5.11
CA TRP A 17 -1.56 20.75 -6.41
C TRP A 17 -0.18 21.42 -6.38
N ALA A 18 0.68 21.12 -7.34
CA ALA A 18 2.08 21.57 -7.35
C ALA A 18 2.35 22.75 -8.31
N ASP A 19 1.45 23.01 -9.26
CA ASP A 19 1.79 23.78 -10.46
C ASP A 19 1.40 25.26 -10.38
N GLY A 20 0.94 25.73 -9.22
CA GLY A 20 0.57 27.13 -8.97
C GLY A 20 -0.65 27.65 -9.75
N ARG A 21 -1.28 26.82 -10.58
CA ARG A 21 -2.53 27.16 -11.27
C ARG A 21 -3.70 27.08 -10.30
N GLU A 22 -4.55 28.10 -10.27
CA GLU A 22 -5.84 28.00 -9.61
C GLU A 22 -6.73 27.03 -10.39
N LEU A 23 -7.22 26.01 -9.69
CA LEU A 23 -8.25 25.12 -10.17
C LEU A 23 -9.58 25.52 -9.53
N THR A 24 -10.67 25.25 -10.23
CA THR A 24 -12.00 25.33 -9.62
C THR A 24 -12.17 24.23 -8.57
N ALA A 25 -13.12 24.41 -7.65
CA ALA A 25 -13.44 23.40 -6.65
C ALA A 25 -13.82 22.04 -7.27
N ASP A 26 -14.49 22.04 -8.42
CA ASP A 26 -14.86 20.81 -9.12
C ASP A 26 -13.64 20.13 -9.75
N GLN A 27 -12.72 20.90 -10.36
CA GLN A 27 -11.46 20.37 -10.87
C GLN A 27 -10.60 19.76 -9.75
N HIS A 28 -10.56 20.40 -8.58
CA HIS A 28 -9.91 19.83 -7.40
C HIS A 28 -10.55 18.52 -6.97
N ARG A 29 -11.88 18.44 -6.96
CA ARG A 29 -12.60 17.22 -6.59
C ARG A 29 -12.33 16.08 -7.57
N ASP A 30 -12.37 16.36 -8.86
CA ASP A 30 -12.11 15.36 -9.91
C ASP A 30 -10.66 14.86 -9.86
N ALA A 31 -9.71 15.76 -9.67
CA ALA A 31 -8.30 15.40 -9.48
C ALA A 31 -8.09 14.54 -8.22
N ALA A 32 -8.74 14.89 -7.11
CA ALA A 32 -8.69 14.11 -5.87
C ALA A 32 -9.24 12.69 -6.05
N VAL A 33 -10.35 12.53 -6.75
CA VAL A 33 -10.93 11.20 -7.08
C VAL A 33 -9.97 10.38 -7.94
N ASN A 34 -9.37 11.00 -8.98
CA ASN A 34 -8.43 10.32 -9.86
C ASN A 34 -7.15 9.89 -9.12
N LEU A 35 -6.60 10.76 -8.27
CA LEU A 35 -5.43 10.44 -7.45
C LEU A 35 -5.73 9.35 -6.42
N GLY A 36 -6.90 9.39 -5.78
CA GLY A 36 -7.33 8.35 -4.85
C GLY A 36 -7.39 6.96 -5.50
N ARG A 37 -7.95 6.86 -6.72
CA ARG A 37 -7.97 5.60 -7.49
C ARG A 37 -6.57 5.08 -7.81
N VAL A 38 -5.61 5.98 -8.08
CA VAL A 38 -4.21 5.59 -8.31
C VAL A 38 -3.60 5.07 -7.00
N TRP A 39 -3.78 5.76 -5.89
CA TRP A 39 -3.22 5.35 -4.59
C TRP A 39 -3.78 4.01 -4.08
N GLN A 40 -5.06 3.72 -4.32
CA GLN A 40 -5.65 2.42 -4.02
C GLN A 40 -4.94 1.26 -4.73
N ARG A 41 -4.44 1.47 -5.96
CA ARG A 41 -3.63 0.45 -6.66
C ARG A 41 -2.28 0.18 -5.99
N PHE A 42 -1.81 1.11 -5.17
CA PHE A 42 -0.58 0.99 -4.39
C PHE A 42 -0.83 0.60 -2.93
N GLY A 43 -2.06 0.17 -2.58
CA GLY A 43 -2.40 -0.33 -1.24
C GLY A 43 -2.78 0.75 -0.23
N PHE A 44 -3.00 1.99 -0.67
CA PHE A 44 -3.58 3.02 0.20
C PHE A 44 -5.09 2.85 0.30
N GLU A 45 -5.61 2.84 1.52
CA GLU A 45 -7.04 2.78 1.79
C GLU A 45 -7.62 4.18 2.03
N PRO A 46 -8.84 4.46 1.55
CA PRO A 46 -9.52 5.73 1.84
C PRO A 46 -9.85 5.84 3.33
N PHE A 47 -9.61 7.02 3.92
CA PHE A 47 -9.90 7.29 5.33
C PHE A 47 -11.02 8.33 5.49
N GLN A 48 -10.68 9.62 5.62
CA GLN A 48 -11.64 10.73 5.79
C GLN A 48 -11.14 11.98 5.06
N ASP A 49 -12.07 12.82 4.60
CA ASP A 49 -11.79 14.12 3.98
C ASP A 49 -10.77 14.07 2.81
N GLY A 50 -10.82 13.00 2.02
CA GLY A 50 -9.90 12.79 0.89
C GLY A 50 -8.50 12.30 1.29
N VAL A 51 -8.24 12.12 2.59
CA VAL A 51 -7.02 11.49 3.11
C VAL A 51 -7.04 10.00 2.83
N HIS A 52 -5.90 9.48 2.37
CA HIS A 52 -5.67 8.06 2.18
C HIS A 52 -4.52 7.59 3.08
N LEU A 53 -4.64 6.38 3.63
CA LEU A 53 -3.70 5.78 4.56
C LEU A 53 -3.08 4.52 3.97
N LEU A 54 -1.76 4.38 4.08
CA LEU A 54 -1.05 3.13 3.83
C LEU A 54 -0.49 2.63 5.16
N ASP A 55 -0.87 1.42 5.58
CA ASP A 55 -0.25 0.73 6.71
C ASP A 55 0.79 -0.27 6.22
N CYS A 56 2.06 0.11 6.27
CA CYS A 56 3.13 -0.76 5.78
C CYS A 56 3.37 -2.00 6.66
N HIS A 57 2.80 -2.10 7.87
CA HIS A 57 2.92 -3.31 8.70
C HIS A 57 2.00 -4.44 8.22
N LEU A 58 0.80 -4.10 7.73
CA LEU A 58 -0.10 -5.08 7.12
C LEU A 58 0.54 -5.69 5.87
N GLN A 59 1.06 -4.84 4.98
CA GLN A 59 1.76 -5.28 3.78
C GLN A 59 2.99 -6.13 4.12
N ARG A 60 3.80 -5.71 5.10
CA ARG A 60 4.95 -6.51 5.58
C ARG A 60 4.55 -7.87 6.15
N THR A 61 3.39 -7.97 6.80
CA THR A 61 2.93 -9.23 7.38
C THR A 61 2.50 -10.23 6.29
N GLU A 62 1.80 -9.74 5.26
CA GLU A 62 1.45 -10.55 4.09
C GLU A 62 2.67 -10.98 3.29
N ASP A 63 3.64 -10.07 3.09
CA ASP A 63 4.91 -10.38 2.41
C ASP A 63 5.70 -11.46 3.18
N LEU A 64 5.82 -11.33 4.51
CA LEU A 64 6.50 -12.32 5.35
C LEU A 64 5.77 -13.68 5.34
N LEU A 65 4.43 -13.68 5.33
CA LEU A 65 3.66 -14.91 5.21
C LEU A 65 3.90 -15.59 3.86
N ALA A 66 3.93 -14.82 2.77
CA ALA A 66 4.20 -15.35 1.43
C ALA A 66 5.62 -15.92 1.31
N GLU A 67 6.63 -15.24 1.88
CA GLU A 67 8.01 -15.73 1.93
C GLU A 67 8.11 -17.07 2.67
N GLN A 68 7.51 -17.15 3.87
CA GLN A 68 7.50 -18.38 4.68
C GLN A 68 6.76 -19.54 3.98
N GLN A 69 5.66 -19.26 3.28
CA GLN A 69 4.97 -20.26 2.48
C GLN A 69 5.84 -20.76 1.33
N GLY A 70 6.60 -19.87 0.68
CA GLY A 70 7.57 -20.23 -0.36
C GLY A 70 8.66 -21.16 0.16
N GLU A 71 9.27 -20.82 1.31
CA GLU A 71 10.28 -21.67 1.97
C GLU A 71 9.72 -23.05 2.33
N PHE A 72 8.51 -23.10 2.89
CA PHE A 72 7.87 -24.35 3.25
C PHE A 72 7.58 -25.24 2.03
N LEU A 73 7.10 -24.66 0.93
CA LEU A 73 6.87 -25.39 -0.32
C LEU A 73 8.18 -25.95 -0.89
N ALA A 74 9.26 -25.15 -0.87
CA ALA A 74 10.58 -25.58 -1.32
C ALA A 74 11.13 -26.75 -0.47
N LEU A 75 11.01 -26.66 0.85
CA LEU A 75 11.39 -27.74 1.77
C LEU A 75 10.58 -29.02 1.50
N GLY A 76 9.27 -28.90 1.31
CA GLY A 76 8.41 -30.03 0.97
C GLY A 76 8.78 -30.68 -0.37
N GLN A 77 9.15 -29.87 -1.37
CA GLN A 77 9.64 -30.38 -2.66
C GLN A 77 10.99 -31.10 -2.50
N ALA A 78 11.94 -30.52 -1.77
CA ALA A 78 13.24 -31.14 -1.51
C ALA A 78 13.08 -32.49 -0.80
N TRP A 79 12.23 -32.56 0.24
CA TRP A 79 11.94 -33.79 0.96
C TRP A 79 11.34 -34.87 0.05
N ARG A 80 10.32 -34.53 -0.75
CA ARG A 80 9.72 -35.46 -1.72
C ARG A 80 10.71 -35.93 -2.79
N SER A 81 11.64 -35.08 -3.18
CA SER A 81 12.68 -35.41 -4.17
C SER A 81 13.72 -36.37 -3.60
N HIS A 82 14.05 -36.23 -2.32
CA HIS A 82 15.01 -37.07 -1.61
C HIS A 82 14.42 -38.41 -1.12
N HIS A 83 13.09 -38.52 -1.06
CA HIS A 83 12.39 -39.72 -0.56
C HIS A 83 11.51 -40.36 -1.64
N ARG A 84 11.74 -40.02 -2.90
CA ARG A 84 11.16 -40.75 -4.03
C ARG A 84 11.95 -42.07 -4.20
N PRO A 85 11.29 -43.23 -4.23
CA PRO A 85 11.97 -44.52 -4.42
C PRO A 85 12.61 -44.63 -5.82
#